data_AF-A0A1G8HLH6-F1
#
_entry.id   AF-A0A1G8HLH6-F1
#
_cell.length_a   1.000
_cell.length_b   1.000
_cell.length_c   1.000
_cell.angle_alpha   90.00
_cell.angle_beta   90.00
_cell.angle_gamma   90.00
#
_symmetry.space_group_name_H-M   'P 1'
#
loop_
_entity.id
_entity.type
_entity.pdbx_description
1 polymer ?
#
loop_
_entity_poly.entity_id
_entity_poly.type
_entity_poly.pdbx_seq_one_letter_code
_entity_poly.pdbx_strand_id
1 'polypeptide(L)'
;MGQTTRRDMLLARRLDLVANVSALTAEALRLNQIRAGIEMDVLRLELEIGRSGASAQLVQDLHEAEERAAAVMQEGARCEQRIAAAEADVEDVDRSLAATVGN
;
A
#
# COMPACT_ATOMS: atom_id res chain seq x y z
N MET A 1 -18.59 34.21 11.92
CA MET A 1 -19.26 33.05 11.30
C MET A 1 -18.41 32.38 10.22
N GLY A 2 -17.82 33.10 9.25
CA GLY A 2 -17.04 32.47 8.17
C GLY A 2 -15.78 31.69 8.58
N GLN A 3 -15.08 32.08 9.66
CA GLN A 3 -13.90 31.32 10.14
C GLN A 3 -14.27 29.97 10.77
N THR A 4 -15.35 29.90 11.56
CA THR A 4 -15.87 28.66 12.13
C THR A 4 -16.23 27.67 11.03
N THR A 5 -16.98 28.13 10.01
CA THR A 5 -17.36 27.32 8.86
C THR A 5 -16.15 26.80 8.07
N ARG A 6 -15.10 27.62 7.89
CA ARG A 6 -13.85 27.19 7.24
C ARG A 6 -13.11 26.13 8.06
N ARG A 7 -13.03 26.30 9.38
CA ARG A 7 -12.40 25.34 10.29
C ARG A 7 -13.13 23.99 10.28
N ASP A 8 -14.46 24.00 10.32
CA ASP A 8 -15.27 22.78 10.30
C ASP A 8 -15.08 22.01 8.98
N MET A 9 -15.00 22.70 7.84
CA MET A 9 -14.68 22.07 6.55
C MET A 9 -13.28 21.43 6.55
N LEU A 10 -12.28 22.09 7.12
CA LEU A 10 -10.92 21.54 7.22
C LEU A 10 -10.88 20.30 8.13
N LEU A 11 -11.61 20.32 9.25
CA LEU A 11 -11.73 19.16 10.14
C LEU A 11 -12.42 17.98 9.46
N ALA A 12 -13.51 18.22 8.72
CA ALA A 12 -14.19 17.19 7.93
C ALA A 12 -13.23 16.57 6.89
N ARG A 13 -12.52 17.42 6.13
CA ARG A 13 -11.54 16.95 5.15
C ARG A 13 -10.40 16.16 5.80
N ARG A 14 -9.93 16.56 6.98
CA ARG A 14 -8.91 15.84 7.73
C ARG A 14 -9.38 14.43 8.10
N LEU A 15 -10.63 14.29 8.56
CA LEU A 15 -11.20 12.99 8.90
C LEU A 15 -11.29 12.07 7.68
N ASP A 16 -11.72 12.60 6.52
CA ASP A 16 -11.78 11.85 5.27
C ASP A 16 -10.38 11.38 4.82
N LEU A 17 -9.37 12.26 4.91
CA LEU A 17 -7.99 11.93 4.57
C LEU A 17 -7.40 10.86 5.50
N VAL A 18 -7.64 10.96 6.81
CA VAL A 18 -7.19 9.95 7.79
C VAL A 18 -7.87 8.60 7.54
N ALA A 19 -9.16 8.59 7.18
CA ALA A 19 -9.86 7.38 6.77
C ALA A 19 -9.23 6.77 5.50
N ASN A 20 -8.88 7.60 4.52
CA ASN A 20 -8.20 7.17 3.31
C ASN A 20 -6.80 6.59 3.60
N VAL A 21 -5.96 7.25 4.40
CA VAL A 21 -4.65 6.72 4.84
C VAL A 21 -4.81 5.38 5.53
N SER A 22 -5.84 5.22 6.37
CA SER A 22 -6.12 3.96 7.07
C SER A 22 -6.48 2.83 6.09
N ALA A 23 -7.32 3.13 5.10
CA ALA A 23 -7.69 2.17 4.05
C ALA A 23 -6.47 1.77 3.19
N LEU A 24 -5.64 2.73 2.80
CA LEU A 24 -4.41 2.47 2.04
C LEU A 24 -3.40 1.65 2.85
N THR A 25 -3.25 1.94 4.14
CA THR A 25 -2.39 1.16 5.03
C THR A 25 -2.87 -0.29 5.14
N ALA A 26 -4.18 -0.51 5.22
CA ALA A 26 -4.75 -1.86 5.21
C ALA A 26 -4.53 -2.57 3.86
N GLU A 27 -4.65 -1.86 2.74
CA GLU A 27 -4.34 -2.36 1.40
C GLU A 27 -2.86 -2.77 1.31
N ALA A 28 -1.92 -1.94 1.78
CA ALA A 28 -0.50 -2.24 1.82
C ALA A 28 -0.19 -3.47 2.68
N LEU A 29 -0.82 -3.61 3.86
CA LEU A 29 -0.68 -4.80 4.69
C LEU A 29 -1.15 -6.06 3.96
N ARG A 30 -2.30 -5.99 3.27
CA ARG A 30 -2.83 -7.10 2.48
C ARG A 30 -1.87 -7.50 1.35
N LEU A 31 -1.33 -6.53 0.63
CA LEU A 31 -0.35 -6.77 -0.45
C LEU A 31 0.93 -7.42 0.09
N ASN A 32 1.42 -6.98 1.26
CA ASN A 32 2.56 -7.61 1.92
C ASN A 32 2.29 -9.06 2.32
N GLN A 33 1.09 -9.38 2.82
CA GLN A 33 0.70 -10.75 3.14
C GLN A 33 0.64 -11.64 1.89
N ILE A 34 0.05 -11.13 0.80
CA ILE A 34 0.00 -11.84 -0.48
C ILE A 34 1.42 -12.10 -0.99
N ARG A 35 2.29 -11.08 -0.96
CA ARG A 35 3.69 -11.20 -1.39
C ARG A 35 4.41 -12.29 -0.61
N ALA A 36 4.29 -12.31 0.72
CA ALA A 36 4.90 -13.33 1.55
C ALA A 36 4.43 -14.75 1.19
N GLY A 37 3.14 -14.93 0.87
CA GLY A 37 2.61 -16.21 0.39
C GLY A 37 3.24 -16.63 -0.94
N ILE A 38 3.39 -15.71 -1.89
CA ILE A 38 4.02 -15.98 -3.19
C ILE A 38 5.52 -16.30 -3.02
N GLU A 39 6.23 -15.57 -2.16
CA GLU A 39 7.65 -15.81 -1.87
C GLU A 39 7.86 -17.22 -1.28
N MET A 40 6.95 -17.69 -0.43
CA MET A 40 6.96 -19.06 0.07
C MET A 40 6.74 -20.10 -1.05
N ASP A 41 5.84 -19.82 -1.99
CA ASP A 41 5.58 -20.70 -3.13
C ASP A 41 6.78 -20.77 -4.08
N VAL A 42 7.44 -19.64 -4.34
CA VAL A 42 8.70 -19.57 -5.12
C VAL A 42 9.76 -20.44 -4.46
N LEU A 43 10.02 -20.25 -3.16
CA LEU A 43 11.01 -21.05 -2.43
C LEU A 43 10.67 -22.54 -2.46
N ARG A 44 9.39 -22.90 -2.31
CA ARG A 44 8.94 -24.29 -2.40
C ARG A 44 9.28 -24.90 -3.77
N LEU A 45 9.01 -24.18 -4.86
CA LEU A 45 9.27 -24.63 -6.23
C LEU A 45 10.77 -24.75 -6.51
N GLU A 46 11.58 -23.77 -6.09
CA GLU A 46 13.04 -23.81 -6.20
C GLU A 46 13.63 -25.04 -5.49
N LEU A 47 13.16 -25.33 -4.27
CA LEU A 47 13.59 -26.50 -3.51
C LEU A 47 13.18 -27.81 -4.19
N GLU A 48 11.99 -27.88 -4.80
CA GLU A 48 11.53 -29.05 -5.52
C GLU A 48 12.36 -29.29 -6.79
N ILE A 49 12.62 -28.24 -7.57
CA ILE A 49 13.51 -28.28 -8.73
C ILE A 49 14.92 -28.74 -8.31
N GLY A 50 15.45 -28.20 -7.21
CA GLY A 50 16.77 -28.59 -6.70
C GLY A 50 16.87 -30.05 -6.26
N ARG A 51 15.76 -30.65 -5.78
CA ARG A 51 15.73 -32.07 -5.36
C ARG A 51 15.46 -33.04 -6.50
N SER A 52 14.53 -32.72 -7.38
CA SER A 52 13.96 -33.65 -8.36
C SER A 52 14.37 -33.34 -9.80
N GLY A 53 15.08 -32.23 -10.03
CA GLY A 53 15.40 -31.71 -11.34
C GLY A 53 14.29 -30.81 -11.90
N ALA A 54 14.67 -29.98 -12.87
CA ALA A 54 13.76 -29.04 -13.52
C ALA A 54 12.88 -29.75 -14.55
N SER A 55 11.65 -30.10 -14.17
CA SER A 55 10.62 -30.49 -15.13
C SER A 55 10.04 -29.24 -15.82
N ALA A 56 9.50 -29.41 -17.03
CA ALA A 56 8.89 -28.30 -17.76
C ALA A 56 7.75 -27.64 -16.96
N GLN A 57 6.96 -28.44 -16.23
CA GLN A 57 5.88 -27.93 -15.38
C GLN A 57 6.43 -27.11 -14.21
N LEU A 58 7.45 -27.60 -13.51
CA LEU A 58 8.02 -26.89 -12.36
C LEU A 58 8.67 -25.56 -12.78
N VAL A 59 9.33 -25.53 -13.95
CA VAL A 59 9.90 -24.29 -14.50
C VAL A 59 8.80 -23.29 -14.85
N GLN A 60 7.71 -23.76 -15.44
CA GLN A 60 6.56 -22.92 -15.74
C GLN A 60 5.92 -22.37 -14.46
N ASP A 61 5.64 -23.23 -13.48
CA ASP A 61 5.03 -22.83 -12.20
C ASP A 61 5.88 -21.81 -11.45
N LEU A 62 7.21 -21.97 -11.49
CA LEU A 62 8.17 -21.03 -10.89
C LEU A 62 8.09 -19.67 -11.60
N HIS A 63 8.13 -19.66 -12.93
CA HIS A 63 8.03 -18.43 -13.70
C HIS A 63 6.73 -17.68 -13.43
N GLU A 64 5.60 -18.39 -13.41
CA GLU A 64 4.30 -17.79 -13.09
C GLU A 64 4.26 -17.23 -11.66
N ALA A 65 4.92 -17.89 -10.70
CA ALA A 65 5.02 -17.39 -9.33
C ALA A 65 5.87 -16.11 -9.25
N GLU A 66 7.00 -16.07 -9.96
CA GLU A 66 7.85 -14.88 -10.07
C GLU A 66 7.12 -13.71 -10.73
N GLU A 67 6.36 -13.94 -11.80
CA GLU A 67 5.54 -12.91 -12.44
C GLU A 67 4.47 -12.34 -11.50
N ARG A 68 3.80 -13.21 -10.73
CA ARG A 68 2.85 -12.78 -9.70
C ARG A 68 3.53 -11.96 -8.61
N ALA A 69 4.73 -12.36 -8.16
CA ALA A 69 5.50 -11.61 -7.18
C ALA A 69 5.85 -10.21 -7.70
N ALA A 70 6.31 -10.11 -8.94
CA ALA A 70 6.62 -8.85 -9.59
C ALA A 70 5.39 -7.94 -9.71
N ALA A 71 4.23 -8.49 -10.08
CA ALA A 71 2.98 -7.74 -10.14
C ALA A 71 2.57 -7.17 -8.77
N VAL A 72 2.61 -8.00 -7.72
CA VAL A 72 2.27 -7.57 -6.35
C VAL A 72 3.25 -6.52 -5.83
N MET A 73 4.54 -6.62 -6.17
CA MET A 73 5.52 -5.58 -5.83
C MET A 73 5.21 -4.24 -6.50
N GLN A 74 4.80 -4.25 -7.79
CA GLN A 74 4.39 -3.03 -8.48
C GLN A 74 3.12 -2.42 -7.88
N GLU A 75 2.14 -3.24 -7.53
CA GLU A 75 0.94 -2.79 -6.82
C GLU A 75 1.28 -2.20 -5.45
N GLY A 76 2.18 -2.85 -4.71
CA GLY A 76 2.69 -2.37 -3.42
C GLY A 76 3.33 -0.98 -3.54
N ALA A 77 4.24 -0.79 -4.51
CA ALA A 77 4.89 0.49 -4.74
C ALA A 77 3.89 1.60 -5.11
N ARG A 78 2.84 1.28 -5.88
CA ARG A 78 1.76 2.24 -6.19
C ARG A 78 0.92 2.58 -4.95
N CYS A 79 0.67 1.60 -4.09
CA CYS A 79 -0.04 1.81 -2.83
C CYS A 79 0.76 2.73 -1.90
N GLU A 80 2.07 2.50 -1.77
CA GLU A 80 2.97 3.35 -0.98
C GLU A 80 3.01 4.80 -1.50
N GLN A 81 3.04 4.99 -2.83
CA GLN A 81 2.94 6.33 -3.41
C GLN A 81 1.62 7.04 -3.06
N ARG A 82 0.50 6.29 -3.05
CA ARG A 82 -0.82 6.81 -2.65
C ARG A 82 -0.85 7.17 -1.17
N ILE A 83 -0.21 6.38 -0.30
CA ILE A 83 -0.07 6.68 1.13
C ILE A 83 0.69 7.99 1.32
N ALA A 84 1.88 8.10 0.73
CA ALA A 84 2.72 9.29 0.87
C ALA A 84 2.00 10.56 0.38
N ALA A 85 1.26 10.48 -0.72
CA ALA A 85 0.44 11.59 -1.21
C ALA A 85 -0.68 11.96 -0.22
N ALA A 86 -1.40 10.97 0.31
CA ALA A 86 -2.46 11.21 1.27
C ALA A 86 -1.94 11.77 2.62
N GLU A 87 -0.76 11.33 3.06
CA GLU A 87 -0.09 11.87 4.24
C GLU A 87 0.33 13.34 4.05
N ALA A 88 0.88 13.68 2.88
CA ALA A 88 1.19 15.07 2.53
C ALA A 88 -0.06 15.96 2.52
N ASP A 89 -1.19 15.46 2.00
CA ASP A 89 -2.47 16.17 2.03
C ASP A 89 -2.96 16.40 3.48
N VAL A 90 -2.74 15.44 4.39
CA VAL A 90 -3.05 15.60 5.82
C VAL A 90 -2.21 16.71 6.43
N GLU A 91 -0.90 16.72 6.15
CA GLU A 91 0.01 17.76 6.64
C GLU A 91 -0.41 19.16 6.18
N ASP A 92 -0.85 19.30 4.92
CA ASP A 92 -1.36 20.56 4.37
C ASP A 92 -2.63 21.05 5.08
N VAL A 93 -3.55 20.13 5.38
CA VAL A 93 -4.76 20.44 6.14
C VAL A 93 -4.40 20.80 7.58
N ASP A 94 -3.45 20.11 8.21
CA ASP A 94 -3.00 20.39 9.57
C ASP A 94 -2.33 21.75 9.69
N ARG A 95 -1.51 22.15 8.71
CA ARG A 95 -0.96 23.51 8.61
C ARG A 95 -2.06 24.56 8.47
N SER A 96 -3.05 24.28 7.62
CA SER A 96 -4.19 25.18 7.41
C SER A 96 -5.04 25.34 8.68
N LEU A 97 -5.26 24.25 9.42
CA LEU A 97 -5.96 24.26 10.71
C LEU A 97 -5.20 25.07 11.76
N ALA A 98 -3.89 24.87 11.88
CA ALA A 98 -3.05 25.62 12.81
C ALA A 98 -3.13 27.14 12.55
N ALA A 99 -3.14 27.55 11.28
CA ALA A 99 -3.30 28.96 10.89
C ALA A 99 -4.67 29.56 11.25
N THR A 100 -5.70 28.75 11.53
CA THR A 100 -6.99 29.22 12.05
C THR A 100 -7.01 29.43 13.57
N VAL A 101 -6.01 28.90 14.29
CA VAL A 101 -5.85 29.09 15.75
C VAL A 101 -4.93 30.26 16.08
N GLY A 102 -3.94 30.53 15.22
CA GLY A 102 -2.93 31.58 15.43
C GLY A 102 -3.33 33.00 14.99
N ASN A 103 -4.61 33.25 14.68
CA ASN A 103 -5.16 34.55 14.31
C ASN A 103 -6.27 34.98 15.28
#